data_AF-A0A2V9AEY5-F1
#
_entry.id   AF-A0A2V9AEY5-F1
#
_cell.length_a   1.000
_cell.length_b   1.000
_cell.length_c   1.000
_cell.angle_alpha   90.00
_cell.angle_beta   90.00
_cell.angle_gamma   90.00
#
_symmetry.space_group_name_H-M   'P 1'
#
loop_
_entity.id
_entity.type
_entity.pdbx_description
1 polymer ?
#
loop_
_entity_poly.entity_id
_entity_poly.type
_entity_poly.pdbx_seq_one_letter_code
_entity_poly.pdbx_strand_id
1 'polypeptide(L)' 'MIRSIRHKGLKRLYEDDDPRGVISEHAEKLRDILARLDAAATVADMDLPGFRLHPLKGSC' A
#
# COMPACT_ATOMS: atom_id res chain seq x y z
N MET A 1 -9.55 5.75 -0.55
CA MET A 1 -8.88 6.87 -1.26
C MET A 1 -7.61 7.26 -0.52
N ILE A 2 -6.45 7.08 -1.13
CA ILE A 2 -5.17 7.44 -0.53
C ILE A 2 -5.00 8.96 -0.60
N ARG A 3 -4.86 9.62 0.56
CA ARG A 3 -4.71 11.08 0.63
C ARG A 3 -3.28 11.56 0.46
N SER A 4 -2.32 10.79 0.98
CA SER A 4 -0.91 11.14 0.90
C SER A 4 -0.04 9.89 0.99
N ILE A 5 1.12 9.93 0.34
CA ILE A 5 2.11 8.86 0.36
C ILE A 5 3.45 9.47 0.76
N ARG A 6 3.98 9.05 1.92
CA ARG A 6 5.27 9.53 2.44
C ARG A 6 6.46 9.00 1.63
N HIS A 7 6.38 7.76 1.15
CA HIS A 7 7.47 7.09 0.46
C HIS A 7 7.47 7.42 -1.05
N LYS A 8 8.54 8.04 -1.56
CA LYS A 8 8.62 8.49 -2.97
C LYS A 8 8.48 7.35 -3.99
N GLY A 9 9.05 6.18 -3.74
CA GLY A 9 8.91 5.00 -4.61
C GLY A 9 7.47 4.50 -4.72
N LEU A 10 6.78 4.28 -3.58
CA LEU A 10 5.36 3.94 -3.57
C LEU A 10 4.48 5.00 -4.25
N LYS A 11 4.82 6.29 -4.11
CA LYS A 11 4.09 7.37 -4.79
C LYS A 11 4.19 7.25 -6.31
N ARG A 12 5.40 7.02 -6.83
CA ARG A 12 5.63 6.78 -8.28
C ARG A 12 4.93 5.52 -8.77
N LEU A 13 5.00 4.44 -8.00
CA LEU A 13 4.32 3.20 -8.35
C LEU A 13 2.79 3.39 -8.43
N TYR A 14 2.23 4.24 -7.56
CA TYR A 14 0.80 4.53 -7.53
C TYR A 14 0.34 5.47 -8.65
N GLU A 15 1.09 6.55 -8.89
CA GLU A 15 0.69 7.62 -9.82
C GLU A 15 1.12 7.35 -11.27
N ASP A 16 2.32 6.79 -11.47
CA ASP A 16 2.97 6.67 -12.78
C ASP A 16 3.13 5.20 -13.25
N ASP A 17 2.67 4.22 -12.46
CA ASP A 17 2.96 2.78 -12.61
C ASP A 17 4.46 2.46 -12.74
N ASP A 18 5.31 3.30 -12.14
CA ASP A 18 6.76 3.21 -12.22
C ASP A 18 7.35 2.45 -11.01
N PRO A 19 7.93 1.25 -11.21
CA PRO A 19 8.50 0.43 -10.13
C PRO A 19 9.86 0.95 -9.61
N ARG A 20 10.41 2.04 -10.17
CA ARG A 20 11.68 2.60 -9.67
C ARG A 20 11.54 3.13 -8.25
N GLY A 21 12.35 2.57 -7.35
CA GLY A 21 12.39 2.97 -5.94
C GLY A 21 11.55 2.08 -5.03
N VAL A 22 11.04 0.95 -5.52
CA VAL A 22 10.58 -0.18 -4.70
C VAL A 22 11.42 -1.42 -5.02
N ILE A 23 11.32 -2.45 -4.18
CA ILE A 23 11.92 -3.76 -4.44
C ILE A 23 11.11 -4.42 -5.56
N SER A 24 11.78 -4.80 -6.65
CA SER A 24 11.14 -5.35 -7.85
C SER A 24 10.29 -6.60 -7.57
N GLU A 25 10.77 -7.49 -6.71
CA GLU A 25 10.05 -8.70 -6.26
C GLU A 25 8.70 -8.36 -5.58
N HIS A 26 8.57 -7.18 -5.00
CA HIS A 26 7.35 -6.77 -4.30
C HIS A 26 6.47 -5.83 -5.13
N ALA A 27 6.86 -5.46 -6.35
CA ALA A 27 6.15 -4.45 -7.13
C ALA A 27 4.68 -4.82 -7.37
N GLU A 28 4.40 -6.07 -7.75
CA GLU A 28 3.03 -6.56 -7.96
C GLU A 28 2.21 -6.51 -6.67
N LYS A 29 2.74 -7.08 -5.58
CA LYS A 29 2.08 -7.06 -4.27
C LYS A 29 1.81 -5.65 -3.76
N LEU A 30 2.74 -4.71 -4.00
CA LEU A 30 2.56 -3.31 -3.60
C LEU A 30 1.45 -2.64 -4.40
N ARG A 31 1.32 -2.93 -5.72
CA ARG A 31 0.21 -2.44 -6.53
C ARG A 31 -1.13 -2.94 -5.98
N ASP A 32 -1.24 -4.22 -5.65
CA ASP A 32 -2.48 -4.79 -5.10
C ASP A 32 -2.88 -4.11 -3.78
N ILE A 33 -1.91 -3.92 -2.88
CA ILE A 33 -2.14 -3.25 -1.60
C ILE A 33 -2.58 -1.80 -1.81
N LEU A 34 -1.92 -1.06 -2.71
CA LEU A 34 -2.25 0.34 -3.00
C LEU A 34 -3.64 0.47 -3.63
N ALA A 35 -3.98 -0.39 -4.59
CA ALA A 35 -5.29 -0.42 -5.21
C ALA A 35 -6.39 -0.73 -4.19
N ARG A 36 -6.16 -1.68 -3.28
CA ARG A 36 -7.11 -2.01 -2.21
C ARG A 36 -7.27 -0.87 -1.21
N LEU A 37 -6.18 -0.24 -0.78
CA LEU A 37 -6.22 0.95 0.10
C LEU A 37 -6.99 2.11 -0.53
N ASP A 38 -6.88 2.28 -1.84
CA ASP A 38 -7.62 3.32 -2.55
C ASP A 38 -9.13 3.00 -2.64
N ALA A 39 -9.48 1.74 -2.86
CA ALA A 39 -10.87 1.27 -2.90
C ALA A 39 -11.54 1.05 -1.53
N ALA A 40 -10.76 0.91 -0.45
CA ALA A 40 -11.28 0.60 0.87
C ALA A 40 -12.14 1.74 1.45
N ALA A 41 -13.31 1.38 1.98
CA ALA A 41 -14.18 2.30 2.72
C ALA A 41 -13.97 2.20 4.24
N THR A 42 -13.54 1.02 4.71
CA THR A 42 -13.32 0.71 6.12
C THR A 42 -11.99 -0.02 6.33
N VAL A 43 -11.52 -0.10 7.57
CA VAL A 43 -10.29 -0.86 7.89
C VAL A 43 -10.45 -2.36 7.62
N ALA A 44 -11.66 -2.90 7.82
CA ALA A 44 -11.98 -4.31 7.58
C ALA A 44 -11.82 -4.72 6.10
N ASP A 45 -11.91 -3.77 5.16
CA ASP A 45 -11.66 -4.03 3.74
C ASP A 45 -10.23 -4.51 3.46
N MET A 46 -9.29 -4.19 4.36
CA MET A 46 -7.89 -4.60 4.26
C MET A 46 -7.59 -5.94 4.92
N ASP A 47 -8.56 -6.56 5.60
CA ASP A 47 -8.40 -7.84 6.31
C ASP A 47 -8.48 -9.04 5.36
N LEU A 48 -7.60 -9.05 4.37
CA LEU A 48 -7.51 -10.11 3.37
C LEU A 48 -6.51 -11.19 3.80
N PRO A 49 -6.75 -12.46 3.44
CA PRO A 49 -5.77 -13.52 3.64
C PRO A 49 -4.41 -13.16 3.05
N GLY A 50 -3.34 -13.32 3.82
CA GLY A 50 -1.97 -13.01 3.41
C GLY A 50 -1.53 -11.54 3.61
N PHE A 51 -2.46 -10.62 3.89
CA PHE A 51 -2.11 -9.22 4.23
C PHE A 51 -1.69 -9.08 5.69
N ARG A 52 -2.14 -9.99 6.56
CA ARG A 52 -1.82 -10.02 7.99
C ARG A 52 -2.12 -8.66 8.64
N LEU A 53 -3.34 -8.15 8.46
CA LEU A 53 -3.75 -6.87 9.02
C LEU A 53 -3.59 -6.87 10.55
N HIS A 54 -2.87 -5.90 11.07
CA HIS A 54 -2.71 -5.73 12.52
C HIS A 54 -2.48 -4.25 12.85
N PRO A 55 -2.95 -3.78 14.01
CA PRO A 55 -2.64 -2.43 14.47
C PRO A 55 -1.17 -2.31 14.83
N LEU A 56 -0.56 -1.17 14.47
CA LEU A 56 0.76 -0.82 14.98
C LEU A 56 0.67 -0.52 16.48
N LYS A 57 1.73 -0.83 17.21
CA LYS A 57 1.86 -0.56 18.66
C LYS A 57 3.05 0.34 18.92
N GLY A 58 2.93 1.22 19.91
CA GLY A 58 3.95 2.19 20.30
C GLY A 58 3.58 3.63 19.91
N SER A 59 4.31 4.58 20.47
CA SER A 59 4.26 6.01 20.14
C SER A 59 5.55 6.38 19.44
N CYS A 60 5.43 6.98 18.25
CA CYS A 60 6.53 7.66 17.58
C CYS A 60 7.12 8.76 18.47
#